data_AF-A0A832GKR5-F1
#
_entry.id   AF-A0A832GKR5-F1
#
_cell.length_a   1.000
_cell.length_b   1.000
_cell.length_c   1.000
_cell.angle_alpha   90.00
_cell.angle_beta   90.00
_cell.angle_gamma   90.00
#
_symmetry.space_group_name_H-M   'P 1'
#
loop_
_entity.id
_entity.type
_entity.pdbx_description
1 polymer ?
#
loop_
_entity_poly.entity_id
_entity_poly.type
_entity_poly.pdbx_seq_one_letter_code
_entity_poly.pdbx_strand_id
1 'polypeptide(L)'
;AQRFEEQMDALQVQATAGGGVVKATVNGKGVLIALEIAPDVIDPTDPEMLQDLIVSAVREAQTQAENIRAERMSQLTGGLGLDKLGLPF
;
A
#
# COMPACT_ATOMS: atom_id res chain seq x y z
N ALA A 1 3.27 -11.09 -16.70
CA ALA A 1 2.84 -9.69 -16.75
C ALA A 1 1.35 -9.57 -16.41
N GLN A 2 0.42 -10.02 -17.27
CA GLN A 2 -1.04 -9.89 -17.05
C GLN A 2 -1.52 -10.30 -15.63
N ARG A 3 -1.22 -11.53 -15.19
CA ARG A 3 -1.61 -12.02 -13.86
C ARG A 3 -0.98 -11.26 -12.69
N PHE A 4 0.17 -10.63 -12.90
CA PHE A 4 0.83 -9.84 -11.85
C PHE A 4 0.12 -8.50 -11.69
N GLU A 5 -0.21 -7.84 -12.80
CA GLU A 5 -0.99 -6.59 -12.79
C GLU A 5 -2.35 -6.79 -12.12
N GLU A 6 -3.07 -7.86 -12.47
CA GLU A 6 -4.36 -8.22 -11.84
C GLU A 6 -4.23 -8.47 -10.33
N GLN A 7 -3.15 -9.11 -9.89
CA GLN A 7 -2.87 -9.29 -8.47
C GLN A 7 -2.60 -7.96 -7.77
N MET A 8 -1.91 -7.01 -8.42
CA MET A 8 -1.65 -5.69 -7.85
C MET A 8 -2.93 -4.85 -7.76
N ASP A 9 -3.85 -5.01 -8.71
CA ASP A 9 -5.17 -4.36 -8.64
C ASP A 9 -6.05 -4.92 -7.51
N ALA A 10 -5.99 -6.24 -7.28
CA ALA A 10 -6.81 -6.92 -6.26
C ALA A 10 -6.22 -6.86 -4.84
N LEU A 11 -4.91 -6.68 -4.70
CA LEU A 11 -4.25 -6.55 -3.40
C LEU A 11 -4.78 -5.30 -2.68
N GLN A 12 -5.11 -5.42 -1.40
CA GLN A 12 -5.46 -4.29 -0.55
C GLN A 12 -4.43 -4.14 0.56
N VAL A 13 -3.92 -2.92 0.72
CA VAL A 13 -2.95 -2.54 1.74
C VAL A 13 -3.56 -1.42 2.57
N GLN A 14 -3.53 -1.58 3.89
CA GLN A 14 -4.15 -0.66 4.83
C GLN A 14 -3.10 -0.08 5.74
N ALA A 15 -3.18 1.23 5.97
CA ALA A 15 -2.39 1.90 7.00
C ALA A 15 -3.25 2.91 7.75
N THR A 16 -2.80 3.26 8.96
CA THR A 16 -3.52 4.17 9.86
C THR A 16 -2.64 5.30 10.35
N ALA A 17 -3.26 6.43 10.68
CA ALA A 17 -2.65 7.55 11.37
C ALA A 17 -3.46 7.94 12.62
N GLY A 18 -2.86 8.74 13.51
CA GLY A 18 -3.55 9.32 14.67
C GLY A 18 -4.07 8.30 15.69
N GLY A 19 -3.35 7.19 15.88
CA GLY A 19 -3.79 6.12 16.79
C GLY A 19 -4.92 5.25 16.24
N GLY A 20 -5.14 5.23 14.93
CA GLY A 20 -6.17 4.41 14.28
C GLY A 20 -7.42 5.17 13.86
N VAL A 21 -7.48 6.47 14.14
CA VAL A 21 -8.63 7.34 13.84
C VAL A 21 -8.77 7.69 12.35
N VAL A 22 -7.69 7.61 11.58
CA VAL A 22 -7.73 7.69 10.12
C VAL A 22 -7.11 6.42 9.55
N LYS A 23 -7.81 5.75 8.63
CA LYS A 23 -7.35 4.55 7.94
C LYS A 23 -7.48 4.74 6.43
N ALA A 24 -6.36 4.60 5.72
CA ALA A 24 -6.32 4.63 4.27
C ALA A 24 -6.12 3.21 3.73
N THR A 25 -6.89 2.85 2.71
CA THR A 25 -6.72 1.59 1.96
C THR A 25 -6.31 1.92 0.54
N VAL A 26 -5.19 1.38 0.10
CA VAL A 26 -4.71 1.46 -1.28
C VAL A 26 -4.64 0.08 -1.90
N ASN A 27 -4.66 -0.01 -3.23
CA ASN A 27 -4.33 -1.25 -3.91
C ASN A 27 -2.80 -1.47 -4.01
N GLY A 28 -2.37 -2.62 -4.53
CA GLY A 28 -0.95 -2.93 -4.76
C GLY A 28 -0.22 -2.02 -5.77
N LYS A 29 -0.95 -1.14 -6.46
CA LYS A 29 -0.39 -0.07 -7.32
C LYS A 29 -0.33 1.29 -6.61
N GLY A 30 -0.73 1.37 -5.35
CA GLY A 30 -0.79 2.60 -4.57
C GLY A 30 -2.01 3.48 -4.87
N VAL A 31 -3.01 2.98 -5.61
CA VAL A 31 -4.26 3.69 -5.88
C VAL A 31 -5.12 3.65 -4.63
N LEU A 32 -5.54 4.82 -4.13
CA LEU A 32 -6.47 4.92 -2.99
C LEU A 32 -7.85 4.36 -3.37
N ILE A 33 -8.33 3.39 -2.59
CA ILE A 33 -9.63 2.73 -2.81
C ILE A 33 -10.62 3.00 -1.68
N ALA A 34 -10.14 3.27 -0.46
CA ALA A 34 -11.00 3.63 0.66
C ALA A 34 -10.27 4.54 1.65
N LEU A 35 -11.05 5.38 2.33
CA LEU A 35 -10.61 6.24 3.42
C LEU A 35 -11.69 6.20 4.51
N GLU A 36 -11.32 5.81 5.72
CA GLU A 36 -12.19 5.79 6.90
C GLU A 36 -11.64 6.78 7.91
N ILE A 37 -12.54 7.60 8.48
CA ILE A 37 -12.21 8.67 9.41
C ILE A 37 -13.17 8.55 10.60
N ALA A 38 -12.61 8.45 11.81
CA ALA A 38 -13.40 8.43 13.04
C ALA A 38 -14.09 9.79 13.26
N PRO A 39 -15.35 9.83 13.71
CA PRO A 39 -16.05 11.10 13.96
C PRO A 39 -15.31 12.03 14.93
N ASP A 40 -14.59 11.45 15.88
CA ASP A 40 -13.89 12.17 16.95
C ASP A 40 -12.78 13.11 16.43
N VAL A 41 -12.28 12.89 15.21
CA VAL A 41 -11.26 13.76 14.58
C VAL A 41 -11.84 14.73 13.55
N ILE A 42 -13.16 14.78 13.40
CA ILE A 42 -13.85 15.72 12.50
C ILE A 42 -14.24 16.96 13.29
N ASP A 43 -13.26 17.83 13.53
CA ASP A 43 -13.47 19.13 14.18
C ASP A 43 -13.48 20.26 13.14
N PRO A 44 -14.61 20.98 12.94
CA PRO A 44 -14.68 22.10 12.00
C PRO A 44 -13.81 23.31 12.41
N THR A 45 -13.33 23.35 13.66
CA THR A 45 -12.46 24.41 14.17
C THR A 45 -10.97 24.10 13.99
N ASP A 46 -10.60 22.85 13.71
CA ASP A 46 -9.23 22.41 13.43
C ASP A 46 -9.16 21.43 12.23
N PRO A 47 -9.37 21.94 11.00
CA PRO A 47 -9.27 21.12 9.79
C PRO A 47 -7.82 20.74 9.45
N GLU A 48 -6.82 21.43 10.01
CA GLU A 48 -5.40 21.19 9.70
C GLU A 48 -4.95 19.86 10.29
N MET A 49 -5.35 19.55 11.53
CA MET A 49 -5.07 18.25 12.15
C MET A 49 -5.59 17.09 11.29
N LEU A 50 -6.84 17.16 10.83
CA LEU A 50 -7.44 16.10 10.03
C LEU A 50 -6.73 15.93 8.68
N GLN A 51 -6.35 17.04 8.04
CA GLN A 51 -5.59 17.00 6.79
C GLN A 51 -4.24 16.28 6.95
N ASP A 52 -3.51 16.59 8.02
CA ASP A 52 -2.21 15.95 8.30
C ASP A 52 -2.37 14.44 8.54
N LEU A 53 -3.39 14.04 9.30
CA LEU A 53 -3.68 12.63 9.54
C LEU A 53 -4.03 11.87 8.24
N ILE A 54 -4.80 12.49 7.34
CA ILE A 54 -5.11 11.90 6.03
C ILE A 54 -3.83 11.73 5.21
N VAL A 55 -2.99 12.76 5.12
CA VAL A 55 -1.74 12.70 4.36
C VAL A 55 -0.82 11.60 4.91
N SER A 56 -0.69 11.50 6.23
CA SER A 56 0.12 10.46 6.87
C SER A 56 -0.41 9.06 6.59
N ALA A 57 -1.73 8.83 6.75
CA ALA A 57 -2.32 7.50 6.52
C ALA A 57 -2.17 7.06 5.05
N VAL A 58 -2.44 7.96 4.10
CA VAL A 58 -2.33 7.66 2.67
C VAL A 58 -0.87 7.40 2.27
N ARG A 59 0.07 8.23 2.73
CA ARG A 59 1.49 8.06 2.45
C ARG A 59 1.99 6.71 2.96
N GLU A 60 1.65 6.36 4.20
CA GLU A 60 2.05 5.09 4.80
C GLU A 60 1.48 3.90 4.01
N ALA A 61 0.20 3.95 3.64
CA ALA A 61 -0.43 2.90 2.84
C ALA A 61 0.26 2.73 1.48
N GLN A 62 0.61 3.84 0.81
CA GLN A 62 1.33 3.83 -0.46
C GLN A 62 2.76 3.29 -0.32
N THR A 63 3.48 3.67 0.74
CA THR A 63 4.82 3.16 1.02
C THR A 63 4.79 1.65 1.28
N GLN A 64 3.82 1.16 2.05
CA GLN A 64 3.66 -0.28 2.27
C GLN A 64 3.30 -1.03 0.97
N ALA A 65 2.45 -0.45 0.12
CA ALA A 65 2.12 -1.05 -1.18
C ALA A 65 3.35 -1.15 -2.10
N GLU A 66 4.19 -0.11 -2.15
CA GLU A 66 5.43 -0.12 -2.93
C GLU A 66 6.41 -1.19 -2.42
N ASN A 67 6.55 -1.33 -1.09
CA ASN A 67 7.40 -2.37 -0.49
C ASN A 67 6.92 -3.78 -0.86
N ILE A 68 5.61 -4.05 -0.72
CA ILE A 68 5.02 -5.34 -1.11
C ILE A 68 5.19 -5.61 -2.61
N ARG A 69 5.04 -4.59 -3.45
CA ARG A 69 5.25 -4.69 -4.89
C ARG A 69 6.70 -5.03 -5.22
N ALA A 70 7.66 -4.35 -4.58
CA ALA A 70 9.09 -4.61 -4.75
C ALA A 70 9.47 -6.03 -4.33
N GLU A 71 8.95 -6.50 -3.19
CA GLU A 71 9.14 -7.87 -2.71
C GLU A 71 8.61 -8.91 -3.70
N ARG A 72 7.38 -8.73 -4.20
CA ARG A 72 6.79 -9.66 -5.18
C ARG A 72 7.53 -9.65 -6.51
N MET A 73 8.00 -8.49 -6.95
CA MET A 73 8.85 -8.39 -8.16
C MET A 73 10.18 -9.13 -7.96
N SER A 74 10.80 -8.97 -6.80
CA SER A 74 12.04 -9.70 -6.44
C SER A 74 11.82 -11.21 -6.39
N GLN A 75 10.69 -11.68 -5.86
CA GLN A 75 10.36 -13.11 -5.88
C GLN A 75 10.15 -13.64 -7.30
N LEU A 76 9.49 -12.87 -8.16
CA LEU A 76 9.29 -13.23 -9.57
C LEU A 76 10.63 -13.31 -10.32
N THR A 77 11.51 -12.32 -10.17
CA THR A 77 12.81 -12.28 -10.86
C THR A 77 13.83 -13.25 -10.24
N GLY A 78 13.76 -13.47 -8.92
CA GLY A 78 14.56 -14.46 -8.20
C GLY A 78 14.21 -15.89 -8.60
N GLY A 79 12.93 -16.23 -8.74
CA GLY A 79 12.50 -17.54 -9.25
C GLY A 79 12.87 -17.75 -10.72
N LEU A 80 12.67 -16.73 -11.57
CA LEU A 80 13.02 -16.79 -12.99
C LEU A 80 14.54 -16.77 -13.26
N GLY A 81 15.33 -16.21 -12.35
CA GLY A 81 16.79 -16.15 -12.43
C GLY A 81 17.45 -17.49 -12.13
N LEU A 82 16.89 -18.28 -11.20
CA LEU A 82 17.41 -19.61 -10.87
C LEU A 82 17.10 -20.65 -11.95
N ASP A 83 15.90 -20.60 -12.54
CA ASP A 83 15.48 -21.56 -13.57
C ASP A 83 16.17 -21.35 -14.93
N LYS A 84 16.65 -20.12 -15.20
CA LYS A 84 17.34 -19.78 -16.46
C LYS A 84 18.86 -19.82 -16.39
N LEU A 85 19.48 -19.92 -15.21
CA LEU A 85 20.94 -19.87 -15.10
C LEU A 85 21.65 -21.21 -15.35
N GLY A 86 20.92 -22.30 -15.63
CA GLY A 86 21.48 -23.53 -16.18
C GLY A 86 22.80 -23.97 -15.56
N LEU A 87 22.95 -23.88 -14.23
CA LEU A 87 24.18 -24.26 -13.55
C LEU A 87 24.19 -25.80 -13.42
N PRO A 88 25.05 -26.53 -14.15
CA PRO A 88 25.41 -27.87 -13.71
C PRO A 88 26.21 -27.72 -12.42
N PHE A 89 25.99 -28.66 -11.51
CA PHE A 89 26.72 -28.82 -10.25
C PHE A 89 28.24 -28.69 -10.40
#